data_AF-A0A6I8MB41-F1
#
_entry.id   AF-A0A6I8MB41-F1
#
_cell.length_a   1.000
_cell.length_b   1.000
_cell.length_c   1.000
_cell.angle_alpha   90.00
_cell.angle_beta   90.00
_cell.angle_gamma   90.00
#
_symmetry.space_group_name_H-M   'P 1'
#
loop_
_entity.id
_entity.type
_entity.pdbx_description
1 polymer ?
#
loop_
_entity_poly.entity_id
_entity_poly.type
_entity_poly.pdbx_seq_one_letter_code
_entity_poly.pdbx_strand_id
1 'polypeptide(L)'
;MTSAEQADPELVRAVVAAARAEVPAVVLEELATTGFDRGVTPAELMRACYGARDVIDAGAPEGTEDPAEDEVLDLMDRLTGWCHPSSRLPLPRK
;
A
#
# COMPACT_ATOMS: atom_id res chain seq x y z
N MET A 1 13.12 -19.74 5.68
CA MET A 1 12.08 -18.72 5.44
C MET A 1 11.00 -19.38 4.61
N THR A 2 9.82 -19.60 5.18
CA THR A 2 8.69 -20.24 4.50
C THR A 2 7.97 -19.21 3.64
N SER A 3 7.59 -19.56 2.41
CA SER A 3 6.94 -18.69 1.41
C SER A 3 5.64 -17.98 1.86
N ALA A 4 5.14 -18.26 3.07
CA ALA A 4 3.94 -17.64 3.65
C ALA A 4 4.14 -16.21 4.18
N GLU A 5 5.38 -15.72 4.28
CA GLU A 5 5.70 -14.36 4.75
C GLU A 5 5.98 -13.35 3.65
N GLN A 6 6.15 -13.79 2.40
CA GLN A 6 6.46 -12.87 1.30
C GLN A 6 5.19 -12.17 0.81
N ALA A 7 5.27 -10.85 0.65
CA ALA A 7 4.20 -10.08 0.03
C ALA A 7 3.93 -10.61 -1.38
N ASP A 8 2.66 -10.67 -1.76
CA ASP A 8 2.27 -11.03 -3.13
C ASP A 8 2.92 -10.04 -4.12
N PRO A 9 3.81 -10.50 -5.01
CA PRO A 9 4.53 -9.62 -5.92
C PRO A 9 3.60 -8.89 -6.91
N GLU A 10 2.42 -9.44 -7.24
CA GLU A 10 1.45 -8.73 -8.08
C GLU A 10 0.82 -7.57 -7.30
N LEU A 11 0.48 -7.79 -6.04
CA LEU A 11 -0.05 -6.74 -5.18
C LEU A 11 0.99 -5.64 -4.90
N VAL A 12 2.27 -6.01 -4.70
CA VAL A 12 3.37 -5.04 -4.58
C VAL A 12 3.46 -4.15 -5.83
N ARG A 13 3.46 -4.75 -7.02
CA ARG A 13 3.51 -3.98 -8.28
C ARG A 13 2.30 -3.08 -8.44
N ALA A 14 1.11 -3.55 -8.06
CA ALA A 14 -0.11 -2.76 -8.11
C ALA A 14 -0.05 -1.54 -7.18
N VAL A 15 0.48 -1.70 -5.95
CA VAL A 15 0.67 -0.60 -5.00
C VAL A 15 1.69 0.42 -5.55
N VAL A 16 2.83 -0.03 -6.06
CA VAL A 16 3.84 0.87 -6.68
C VAL A 16 3.24 1.65 -7.86
N ALA A 17 2.47 0.98 -8.73
CA ALA A 17 1.83 1.63 -9.86
C ALA A 17 0.78 2.66 -9.41
N ALA A 18 -0.02 2.34 -8.39
CA ALA A 18 -1.00 3.24 -7.82
C ALA A 18 -0.35 4.47 -7.17
N ALA A 19 0.74 4.27 -6.43
CA ALA A 19 1.50 5.36 -5.79
C ALA A 19 2.14 6.33 -6.80
N ARG A 20 2.39 5.88 -8.03
CA ARG A 20 2.95 6.68 -9.13
C ARG A 20 1.90 7.23 -10.08
N ALA A 21 0.60 7.06 -9.79
CA ALA A 21 -0.47 7.58 -10.62
C ALA A 21 -0.54 9.11 -10.58
N GLU A 22 -1.31 9.73 -11.47
CA GLU A 22 -1.53 11.18 -11.45
C GLU A 22 -2.27 11.64 -10.18
N VAL A 23 -3.09 10.77 -9.59
CA VAL A 23 -3.84 11.03 -8.36
C VAL A 23 -3.69 9.84 -7.38
N PRO A 24 -2.52 9.67 -6.75
CA PRO A 24 -2.18 8.45 -6.01
C PRO A 24 -3.16 8.10 -4.90
N ALA A 25 -3.55 9.09 -4.08
CA ALA A 25 -4.49 8.89 -2.98
C ALA A 25 -5.82 8.24 -3.40
N VAL A 26 -6.37 8.62 -4.56
CA VAL A 26 -7.62 8.05 -5.11
C VAL A 26 -7.38 6.63 -5.60
N VAL A 27 -6.32 6.40 -6.37
CA VAL A 27 -6.03 5.09 -6.97
C VAL A 27 -5.66 4.06 -5.90
N LEU A 28 -4.92 4.45 -4.87
CA LEU A 28 -4.58 3.60 -3.73
C LEU A 28 -5.82 3.22 -2.91
N GLU A 29 -6.75 4.16 -2.71
CA GLU A 29 -8.03 3.90 -2.06
C GLU A 29 -8.92 2.94 -2.87
N GLU A 30 -9.02 3.14 -4.18
CA GLU A 30 -9.75 2.24 -5.07
C GLU A 30 -9.12 0.84 -5.11
N LEU A 31 -7.79 0.75 -5.16
CA LEU A 31 -7.04 -0.50 -5.09
C LEU A 31 -7.34 -1.25 -3.80
N ALA A 32 -7.26 -0.56 -2.65
CA ALA A 32 -7.53 -1.15 -1.35
C ALA A 32 -8.99 -1.63 -1.24
N THR A 33 -9.94 -0.79 -1.63
CA THR A 33 -11.38 -1.11 -1.57
C THR A 33 -11.72 -2.29 -2.48
N THR A 34 -11.27 -2.27 -3.73
CA THR A 34 -11.47 -3.38 -4.68
C THR A 34 -10.78 -4.66 -4.22
N GLY A 35 -9.59 -4.54 -3.61
CA GLY A 35 -8.87 -5.66 -3.02
C GLY A 35 -9.68 -6.31 -1.91
N PHE A 36 -10.25 -5.50 -1.01
CA PHE A 36 -11.10 -5.99 0.09
C PHE A 36 -12.35 -6.70 -0.42
N ASP A 37 -13.01 -6.17 -1.45
CA ASP A 37 -14.16 -6.82 -2.09
C ASP A 37 -13.80 -8.18 -2.72
N ARG A 38 -12.53 -8.36 -3.09
CA ARG A 38 -11.98 -9.61 -3.65
C ARG A 38 -11.37 -10.53 -2.58
N GLY A 39 -11.42 -10.15 -1.31
CA GLY A 39 -10.94 -10.96 -0.19
C GLY A 39 -9.47 -10.73 0.18
N VAL A 40 -8.79 -9.73 -0.41
CA VAL A 40 -7.49 -9.29 0.09
C VAL A 40 -7.68 -8.79 1.52
N THR A 41 -6.86 -9.27 2.43
CA THR A 41 -6.93 -8.85 3.82
C THR A 41 -6.13 -7.56 4.05
N PRO A 42 -6.45 -6.76 5.07
CA PRO A 42 -5.64 -5.61 5.46
C PRO A 42 -4.18 -6.00 5.73
N ALA A 43 -3.92 -7.19 6.28
CA ALA A 43 -2.57 -7.68 6.53
C ALA A 43 -1.78 -7.99 5.25
N GLU A 44 -2.43 -8.53 4.21
CA GLU A 44 -1.80 -8.78 2.91
C GLU A 44 -1.49 -7.48 2.19
N LEU A 45 -2.43 -6.53 2.18
CA LEU A 45 -2.20 -5.20 1.62
C LEU A 45 -1.09 -4.45 2.38
N MET A 46 -1.06 -4.59 3.70
CA MET A 46 0.01 -4.02 4.53
C MET A 46 1.39 -4.62 4.17
N ARG A 47 1.49 -5.95 4.01
CA ARG A 47 2.74 -6.57 3.50
C ARG A 47 3.13 -6.06 2.12
N ALA A 48 2.17 -5.87 1.23
CA ALA A 48 2.43 -5.33 -0.10
C ALA A 48 2.94 -3.88 -0.07
N CYS A 49 2.44 -3.03 0.83
CA CYS A 49 2.96 -1.68 1.02
C CYS A 49 4.43 -1.69 1.48
N TYR A 50 4.80 -2.58 2.41
CA TYR A 50 6.22 -2.73 2.80
C TYR A 50 7.09 -3.12 1.60
N GLY A 51 6.66 -4.11 0.81
CA GLY A 51 7.39 -4.49 -0.41
C GLY A 51 7.42 -3.39 -1.47
N ALA A 52 6.38 -2.55 -1.56
CA ALA A 52 6.35 -1.41 -2.47
C ALA A 52 7.37 -0.34 -2.08
N ARG A 53 7.53 -0.08 -0.77
CA ARG A 53 8.55 0.83 -0.25
C ARG A 53 9.95 0.37 -0.60
N ASP A 54 10.25 -0.92 -0.41
CA ASP A 54 11.56 -1.49 -0.79
C ASP A 54 11.85 -1.29 -2.30
N VAL A 55 10.83 -1.42 -3.15
CA VAL A 55 10.96 -1.22 -4.60
C VAL A 55 11.16 0.25 -4.97
N ILE A 56 10.45 1.15 -4.29
CA ILE A 56 10.54 2.60 -4.52
C ILE A 56 11.92 3.11 -4.08
N ASP A 57 12.36 2.76 -2.87
CA ASP A 57 13.67 3.13 -2.31
C ASP A 57 14.82 2.64 -3.21
N ALA A 58 14.77 1.37 -3.65
CA ALA A 58 15.78 0.82 -4.55
C ALA A 58 15.83 1.50 -5.94
N GLY A 59 14.75 2.18 -6.33
CA GLY A 59 14.65 2.93 -7.58
C GLY A 59 14.96 4.42 -7.47
N ALA A 60 15.09 4.96 -6.26
CA ALA A 60 15.34 6.37 -6.01
C ALA A 60 16.83 6.72 -6.14
N PRO A 61 17.19 7.91 -6.67
CA PRO A 61 18.55 8.42 -6.60
C PRO A 61 18.99 8.56 -5.13
N GLU A 62 20.27 8.25 -4.85
CA GLU A 62 20.83 8.35 -3.50
C GLU A 62 20.59 9.75 -2.91
N GLY A 63 20.00 9.79 -1.71
CA GLY A 63 19.70 11.04 -0.99
C GLY A 63 18.47 11.80 -1.49
N THR A 64 17.61 11.17 -2.29
CA THR A 64 16.33 11.75 -2.73
C THR A 64 15.16 10.90 -2.22
N GLU A 65 14.18 11.54 -1.59
CA GLU A 65 12.91 10.90 -1.22
C GLU A 65 12.00 10.86 -2.46
N ASP A 66 11.51 9.66 -2.82
CA ASP A 66 10.54 9.51 -3.91
C ASP A 66 9.14 9.81 -3.35
N PRO A 67 8.38 10.76 -3.92
CA PRO A 67 7.05 11.12 -3.42
C PRO A 67 6.06 9.95 -3.43
N ALA A 68 6.31 8.89 -4.21
CA ALA A 68 5.51 7.67 -4.15
C ALA A 68 5.63 6.95 -2.80
N GLU A 69 6.75 7.09 -2.07
CA GLU A 69 6.88 6.51 -0.74
C GLU A 69 5.92 7.15 0.26
N ASP A 70 5.76 8.48 0.23
CA ASP A 70 4.84 9.22 1.11
C ASP A 70 3.40 8.74 0.92
N GLU A 71 2.96 8.57 -0.33
CA GLU A 71 1.61 8.09 -0.65
C GLU A 71 1.36 6.66 -0.15
N VAL A 72 2.39 5.80 -0.19
CA VAL A 72 2.31 4.44 0.38
C VAL A 72 2.23 4.51 1.91
N LEU A 73 3.03 5.36 2.56
CA LEU A 73 2.97 5.57 4.01
C LEU A 73 1.59 6.07 4.45
N ASP A 74 1.00 7.00 3.71
CA ASP A 74 -0.36 7.48 3.95
C ASP A 74 -1.39 6.35 3.87
N LEU A 75 -1.29 5.47 2.86
CA LEU A 75 -2.15 4.28 2.79
C LEU A 75 -1.97 3.38 4.02
N MET A 76 -0.73 3.14 4.46
CA MET A 76 -0.44 2.33 5.65
C MET A 76 -1.09 2.91 6.92
N ASP A 77 -1.03 4.23 7.08
CA ASP A 77 -1.67 4.94 8.19
C ASP A 77 -3.20 4.83 8.14
N ARG A 78 -3.79 4.88 6.94
CA ARG A 78 -5.23 4.67 6.76
C ARG A 78 -5.67 3.23 7.05
N LEU A 79 -4.83 2.24 6.76
CA LEU A 79 -5.08 0.82 7.03
C LEU A 79 -5.02 0.48 8.52
N THR A 80 -4.07 1.06 9.25
CA THR A 80 -3.92 0.88 10.70
C THR A 80 -4.88 1.79 11.49
N GLY A 81 -5.28 2.92 10.90
CA GLY A 81 -6.07 3.96 11.53
C GLY A 81 -5.31 4.73 12.59
N TRP A 82 -3.99 4.88 12.42
CA TRP A 82 -3.09 5.55 13.36
C TRP A 82 -3.30 7.06 13.39
N CYS A 83 -3.49 7.72 12.23
CA CYS A 83 -3.54 9.19 12.14
C CYS A 83 -4.89 9.83 12.55
N HIS A 84 -6.04 9.27 12.16
CA HIS A 84 -7.37 9.70 12.66
C HIS A 84 -8.43 8.64 12.32
N PRO A 85 -9.40 8.30 13.19
CA PRO A 85 -10.41 7.29 12.90
C PRO A 85 -11.28 7.61 11.67
N SER A 86 -11.41 8.90 11.31
CA SER A 86 -12.12 9.37 10.12
C SER A 86 -11.37 9.13 8.80
N SER A 87 -10.07 8.86 8.85
CA SER A 87 -9.23 8.59 7.67
C SER A 87 -9.16 7.09 7.35
N ARG A 88 -9.73 6.25 8.22
CA ARG A 88 -9.78 4.79 8.01
C ARG A 88 -10.52 4.47 6.73
N LEU A 89 -9.90 3.62 5.92
CA LEU A 89 -10.62 2.94 4.86
C LEU A 89 -11.73 2.06 5.48
N PRO A 90 -12.88 1.92 4.81
CA PRO A 90 -13.94 1.02 5.26
C PRO A 90 -13.42 -0.43 5.20
N LEU A 91 -12.82 -0.88 6.29
CA LEU A 91 -12.26 -2.23 6.39
C LEU A 91 -13.39 -3.26 6.35
N PRO A 92 -13.22 -4.39 5.63
CA PRO A 92 -14.20 -5.46 5.62
C PRO A 92 -14.45 -5.93 7.06
N ARG A 93 -15.73 -6.01 7.44
CA ARG A 93 -16.13 -6.58 8.73
C ARG A 93 -15.83 -8.09 8.65
N LYS A 94 -15.00 -8.57 9.58
CA LYS A 94 -14.70 -10.00 9.76
C LYS A 94 -15.98 -10.84 9.78
#